data_AF-A0A4Y1WVA5-F1
#
_entry.id   AF-A0A4Y1WVA5-F1
#
_cell.length_a   1.000
_cell.length_b   1.000
_cell.length_c   1.000
_cell.angle_alpha   90.00
_cell.angle_beta   90.00
_cell.angle_gamma   90.00
#
_symmetry.space_group_name_H-M   'P 1'
#
loop_
_entity.id
_entity.type
_entity.pdbx_description
1 polymer ?
#
loop_
_entity_poly.entity_id
_entity_poly.type
_entity_poly.pdbx_seq_one_letter_code
_entity_poly.pdbx_strand_id
1 'polypeptide(L)'
;MESYQNSKLSLGEQLYIWIFIYIVKTKFYVENHIPNWDAAYCFGFLQWLNLVVIWHSFLLIFDITLTYSKWVEVGVGMCLMGVNVLLYSRKFDQIMARHNALTQQERSRGRMRMWIYVLITLVSTIGLFTFIELTREKPETEFVHDKARIEIPKLHISDISK
;
A
#
# COMPACT_ATOMS: atom_id res chain seq x y z
N MET A 1 -22.03 17.29 31.00
CA MET A 1 -20.65 17.00 30.56
C MET A 1 -20.59 15.52 30.26
N GLU A 2 -20.61 15.14 28.98
CA GLU A 2 -20.46 13.74 28.58
C GLU A 2 -19.08 13.25 29.01
N SER A 3 -19.04 12.18 29.80
CA SER A 3 -17.80 11.58 30.21
C SER A 3 -17.11 10.99 28.98
N TYR A 4 -16.02 11.60 28.53
CA TYR A 4 -15.08 11.03 27.57
C TYR A 4 -14.38 9.75 28.11
N GLN A 5 -14.93 9.08 29.13
CA GLN A 5 -14.38 7.95 29.86
C GLN A 5 -14.12 6.69 29.02
N ASN A 6 -14.60 6.63 27.77
CA ASN A 6 -14.22 5.62 26.79
C ASN A 6 -13.24 6.18 25.73
N SER A 7 -12.23 6.94 26.17
CA SER A 7 -11.31 7.78 25.36
C SER A 7 -10.36 7.02 24.42
N LYS A 8 -10.60 5.74 24.13
CA LYS A 8 -9.69 4.97 23.29
C LYS A 8 -9.99 5.24 21.81
N LEU A 9 -9.16 6.06 21.18
CA LEU A 9 -9.17 6.18 19.71
C LEU A 9 -8.79 4.84 19.09
N SER A 10 -9.51 4.44 18.04
CA SER A 10 -9.15 3.31 17.20
C SER A 10 -7.81 3.57 16.51
N LEU A 11 -7.13 2.50 16.06
CA LEU A 11 -5.84 2.63 15.38
C LEU A 11 -5.95 3.54 14.14
N GLY A 12 -7.00 3.39 13.33
CA GLY A 12 -7.23 4.26 12.16
C GLY A 12 -7.42 5.73 12.53
N GLU A 13 -8.18 6.04 13.58
CA GLU A 13 -8.35 7.42 14.05
C GLU A 13 -7.04 7.99 14.63
N GLN A 14 -6.24 7.18 15.32
CA GLN A 14 -4.90 7.57 15.79
C GLN A 14 -3.97 7.89 14.61
N LEU A 15 -3.96 7.06 13.57
CA LEU A 15 -3.17 7.29 12.37
C LEU A 15 -3.61 8.58 11.67
N TYR A 16 -4.91 8.71 11.41
CA TYR A 16 -5.49 9.88 10.76
C TYR A 16 -5.17 11.19 11.48
N ILE A 17 -5.37 11.27 12.80
CA ILE A 17 -5.15 12.51 13.55
C ILE A 17 -3.67 12.91 13.58
N TRP A 18 -2.75 11.95 13.63
CA TRP A 18 -1.32 12.23 13.59
C TRP A 18 -0.81 12.62 12.21
N ILE A 19 -1.37 12.05 11.15
CA ILE A 19 -1.13 12.48 9.78
C ILE A 19 -1.63 13.92 9.60
N PHE A 20 -2.83 14.24 10.12
CA PHE A 20 -3.36 15.59 10.12
C PHE A 20 -2.44 16.58 10.86
N ILE A 21 -2.05 16.28 12.10
CA ILE A 21 -1.15 17.13 12.88
C ILE A 21 0.19 17.33 12.15
N TYR A 22 0.70 16.30 11.48
CA TYR A 22 1.91 16.40 10.68
C TYR A 22 1.72 17.34 9.48
N ILE A 23 0.63 17.19 8.71
CA ILE A 23 0.32 18.05 7.56
C ILE A 23 0.13 19.50 7.98
N VAL A 24 -0.59 19.77 9.06
CA VAL A 24 -0.73 21.13 9.60
C VAL A 24 0.64 21.71 9.96
N LYS A 25 1.50 20.93 10.60
CA LYS A 25 2.85 21.38 10.97
C LYS A 25 3.77 21.65 9.77
N THR A 26 3.63 20.89 8.69
CA THR A 26 4.50 21.01 7.52
C THR A 26 3.97 22.00 6.48
N LYS A 27 2.65 22.17 6.36
CA LYS A 27 2.00 23.02 5.37
C LYS A 27 1.42 24.33 5.91
N PHE A 28 1.89 24.82 7.06
CA PHE A 28 1.36 26.05 7.71
C PHE A 28 1.51 27.34 6.87
N TYR A 29 2.06 27.28 5.64
CA TYR A 29 2.37 28.42 4.78
C TYR A 29 1.63 28.46 3.43
N VAL A 30 0.69 27.54 3.16
CA VAL A 30 -0.04 27.54 1.87
C VAL A 30 -1.50 27.96 2.11
N GLU A 31 -1.80 29.22 1.81
CA GLU A 31 -3.17 29.75 1.76
C GLU A 31 -3.99 28.90 0.78
N ASN A 32 -5.12 28.33 1.25
CA ASN A 32 -6.13 27.52 0.53
C ASN A 32 -6.13 25.99 0.69
N HIS A 33 -5.38 25.39 1.63
CA HIS A 33 -5.54 23.94 1.92
C HIS A 33 -6.57 23.64 3.01
N ILE A 34 -7.39 22.60 2.80
CA ILE A 34 -8.25 21.99 3.83
C ILE A 34 -7.47 20.80 4.43
N PRO A 35 -6.73 20.98 5.54
CA PRO A 35 -5.80 19.97 6.05
C PRO A 35 -6.49 18.65 6.45
N ASN A 36 -7.78 18.69 6.80
CA ASN A 36 -8.57 17.50 7.10
C ASN A 36 -8.71 16.58 5.87
N TRP A 37 -8.86 17.17 4.69
CA TRP A 37 -9.01 16.44 3.43
C TRP A 37 -7.66 15.90 2.98
N ASP A 38 -6.61 16.72 3.02
CA ASP A 38 -5.23 16.30 2.74
C ASP A 38 -4.83 15.09 3.60
N ALA A 39 -5.17 15.12 4.90
CA ALA A 39 -4.90 14.01 5.82
C ALA A 39 -5.67 12.75 5.45
N ALA A 40 -6.93 12.89 5.02
CA ALA A 40 -7.76 11.76 4.62
C ALA A 40 -7.28 11.15 3.31
N TYR A 41 -6.85 11.97 2.35
CA TYR A 41 -6.22 11.51 1.11
C TYR A 41 -4.92 10.76 1.39
N CYS A 42 -4.04 11.31 2.23
CA CYS A 42 -2.78 10.67 2.60
C CYS A 42 -3.01 9.34 3.33
N PHE A 43 -3.95 9.31 4.28
CA PHE A 43 -4.29 8.08 4.99
C PHE A 43 -4.89 7.02 4.05
N GLY A 44 -5.80 7.42 3.16
CA GLY A 44 -6.37 6.55 2.14
C GLY A 44 -5.33 6.01 1.16
N PHE A 45 -4.36 6.83 0.77
CA PHE A 45 -3.24 6.39 -0.07
C PHE A 45 -2.40 5.30 0.61
N LEU A 46 -2.06 5.47 1.90
CA LEU A 46 -1.30 4.46 2.64
C LEU A 46 -2.09 3.16 2.80
N GLN A 47 -3.40 3.23 3.02
CA GLN A 47 -4.26 2.06 3.04
C GLN A 47 -4.31 1.35 1.69
N TRP A 48 -4.38 2.11 0.59
CA TRP A 48 -4.32 1.56 -0.76
C TRP A 48 -3.00 0.86 -1.05
N LEU A 49 -1.86 1.46 -0.68
CA LEU A 49 -0.55 0.80 -0.81
C LEU A 49 -0.51 -0.54 -0.05
N ASN A 50 -0.98 -0.57 1.19
CA ASN A 50 -1.04 -1.82 1.94
C ASN A 50 -1.96 -2.87 1.29
N LEU A 51 -3.09 -2.45 0.72
CA LEU A 51 -3.98 -3.34 -0.03
C LEU A 51 -3.27 -3.95 -1.23
N VAL A 52 -2.59 -3.12 -2.03
CA VAL A 52 -1.80 -3.56 -3.20
C VAL A 52 -0.73 -4.54 -2.77
N VAL A 53 0.00 -4.23 -1.68
CA VAL A 53 1.04 -5.11 -1.15
C VAL A 53 0.48 -6.47 -0.77
N ILE A 54 -0.60 -6.51 0.00
CA ILE A 54 -1.22 -7.76 0.46
C ILE A 54 -1.74 -8.56 -0.74
N TRP A 55 -2.42 -7.88 -1.67
CA TRP A 55 -3.01 -8.51 -2.85
C TRP A 55 -1.96 -9.17 -3.74
N HIS A 56 -0.92 -8.43 -4.11
CA HIS A 56 0.17 -8.99 -4.92
C HIS A 56 0.97 -10.05 -4.18
N SER A 57 1.18 -9.89 -2.87
CA SER A 57 1.83 -10.94 -2.07
C SER A 57 1.04 -12.24 -2.11
N PHE A 58 -0.30 -12.18 -2.05
CA PHE A 58 -1.16 -13.36 -2.20
C PHE A 58 -1.02 -13.98 -3.59
N LEU A 59 -1.10 -13.18 -4.66
CA LEU A 59 -0.95 -13.69 -6.02
C LEU A 59 0.41 -14.39 -6.24
N LEU A 60 1.49 -13.83 -5.69
CA LEU A 60 2.83 -14.41 -5.78
C LEU A 60 2.95 -15.73 -5.00
N ILE A 61 2.40 -15.81 -3.79
CA ILE A 61 2.49 -17.03 -2.95
C ILE A 61 1.75 -18.21 -3.61
N PHE A 62 0.60 -17.94 -4.23
CA PHE A 62 -0.25 -18.96 -4.83
C PHE A 62 0.01 -19.18 -6.33
N ASP A 63 1.01 -18.51 -6.91
CA ASP A 63 1.36 -18.56 -8.33
C ASP A 63 0.14 -18.34 -9.27
N ILE A 64 -0.73 -17.39 -8.88
CA ILE A 64 -1.97 -17.13 -9.61
C ILE A 64 -1.68 -16.10 -10.71
N THR A 65 -1.73 -16.53 -11.96
CA THR A 65 -1.65 -15.66 -13.14
C THR A 65 -3.02 -15.09 -13.48
N LEU A 66 -3.36 -13.96 -12.86
CA LEU A 66 -4.57 -13.20 -13.18
C LEU A 66 -4.28 -12.16 -14.27
N THR A 67 -5.04 -12.20 -15.37
CA THR A 67 -5.06 -11.12 -16.37
C THR A 67 -5.82 -9.93 -15.80
N TYR A 68 -5.19 -9.22 -14.87
CA TYR A 68 -5.81 -8.12 -14.15
C TYR A 68 -5.43 -6.77 -14.76
N SER A 69 -6.42 -5.87 -14.86
CA SER A 69 -6.21 -4.52 -15.38
C SER A 69 -5.73 -3.60 -14.27
N LYS A 70 -4.58 -2.96 -14.46
CA LYS A 70 -4.03 -1.93 -13.55
C LYS A 70 -5.03 -0.83 -13.20
N TRP A 71 -5.99 -0.55 -14.09
CA TRP A 71 -7.03 0.46 -13.87
C TRP A 71 -8.00 0.12 -12.75
N VAL A 72 -8.21 -1.17 -12.47
CA VAL A 72 -9.10 -1.60 -11.37
C VAL A 72 -8.44 -1.31 -10.02
N GLU A 73 -7.14 -1.56 -9.87
CA GLU A 73 -6.36 -1.18 -8.69
C GLU A 73 -6.40 0.34 -8.44
N VAL A 74 -6.21 1.13 -9.50
CA VAL A 74 -6.29 2.61 -9.42
C VAL A 74 -7.71 3.04 -9.04
N GLY A 75 -8.74 2.43 -9.63
CA GLY A 75 -10.14 2.69 -9.29
C GLY A 75 -10.46 2.39 -7.82
N VAL A 76 -9.99 1.26 -7.29
CA VAL A 76 -10.12 0.90 -5.87
C VAL A 76 -9.42 1.93 -4.99
N GLY A 77 -8.23 2.39 -5.37
CA GLY A 77 -7.50 3.44 -4.66
C GLY A 77 -8.28 4.76 -4.57
N MET A 78 -8.83 5.23 -5.70
CA MET A 78 -9.66 6.45 -5.73
C MET A 78 -10.92 6.32 -4.87
N CYS A 79 -11.63 5.19 -4.95
CA CYS A 79 -12.79 4.92 -4.10
C CYS A 79 -12.42 4.94 -2.62
N LEU A 80 -11.30 4.31 -2.26
CA LEU A 80 -10.86 4.21 -0.88
C LEU A 80 -10.45 5.58 -0.31
N MET A 81 -9.79 6.43 -1.10
CA MET A 81 -9.54 7.83 -0.74
C MET A 81 -10.85 8.60 -0.53
N GLY A 82 -11.81 8.47 -1.44
CA GLY A 82 -13.13 9.12 -1.32
C GLY A 82 -13.88 8.72 -0.06
N VAL A 83 -13.91 7.42 0.26
CA VAL A 83 -14.51 6.89 1.50
C VAL A 83 -13.82 7.44 2.73
N ASN A 84 -12.48 7.50 2.74
CA ASN A 84 -11.72 8.08 3.86
C ASN A 84 -12.06 9.56 4.06
N VAL A 85 -12.12 10.35 2.98
CA VAL A 85 -12.55 11.75 3.06
C VAL A 85 -13.94 11.85 3.68
N LEU A 86 -14.91 11.07 3.20
CA LEU A 86 -16.28 11.10 3.71
C LEU A 86 -16.39 10.69 5.19
N LEU A 87 -15.66 9.66 5.62
CA LEU A 87 -15.75 9.13 6.97
C LEU A 87 -15.00 10.01 7.99
N TYR A 88 -13.77 10.40 7.67
CA TYR A 88 -12.89 11.09 8.61
C TYR A 88 -13.15 12.60 8.66
N SER A 89 -13.59 13.23 7.56
CA SER A 89 -14.00 14.64 7.61
C SER A 89 -15.22 14.85 8.50
N ARG A 90 -16.22 13.96 8.44
CA ARG A 90 -17.43 14.03 9.26
C ARG A 90 -17.19 13.74 10.74
N LYS A 91 -16.21 12.88 11.05
CA LYS A 91 -15.87 12.50 12.42
C LYS A 91 -14.75 13.33 13.03
N PHE A 92 -14.22 14.31 12.29
CA PHE A 92 -13.01 15.04 12.67
C PHE A 92 -13.12 15.67 14.06
N ASP A 93 -14.18 16.43 14.34
CA ASP A 93 -14.35 17.14 15.61
C ASP A 93 -14.39 16.18 16.81
N GLN A 94 -15.06 15.05 16.64
CA GLN A 94 -15.14 14.00 17.66
C GLN A 94 -13.77 13.33 17.89
N ILE A 95 -13.03 13.04 16.82
CA ILE A 95 -11.68 12.47 16.88
C ILE A 95 -10.74 13.45 17.58
N MET A 96 -10.81 14.74 17.24
CA MET A 96 -9.98 15.79 17.82
C MET A 96 -10.28 15.99 19.31
N ALA A 97 -11.56 16.03 19.69
CA ALA A 97 -11.97 16.13 21.09
C ALA A 97 -11.44 14.94 21.92
N ARG A 98 -11.57 13.71 21.40
CA ARG A 98 -11.03 12.51 22.04
C ARG A 98 -9.51 12.53 22.12
N HIS A 99 -8.82 13.00 21.09
CA HIS A 99 -7.36 13.13 21.09
C HIS A 99 -6.87 14.15 22.15
N ASN A 100 -7.61 15.26 22.30
CA ASN A 100 -7.32 16.27 23.32
C ASN A 100 -7.63 15.79 24.74
N ALA A 101 -8.49 14.79 24.91
CA ALA A 101 -8.71 14.12 26.19
C ALA A 101 -7.63 13.08 26.56
N LEU A 102 -6.80 12.64 25.59
CA LEU A 102 -5.73 11.66 25.85
C LEU A 102 -4.59 12.23 26.69
N THR A 103 -3.96 11.35 27.46
CA THR A 103 -2.72 11.66 28.19
C THR A 103 -1.53 11.87 27.23
N GLN A 104 -0.49 12.57 27.69
CA GLN A 104 0.71 12.83 26.88
C GLN A 104 1.41 11.53 26.43
N GLN A 105 1.40 10.49 27.26
CA GLN A 105 1.98 9.19 26.94
C GLN A 105 1.20 8.46 25.84
N GLU A 106 -0.13 8.54 25.83
CA GLU A 106 -0.96 7.93 24.78
C GLU A 106 -0.80 8.67 23.44
N ARG A 107 -0.69 10.00 23.50
CA ARG A 107 -0.39 10.83 22.34
C ARG A 107 0.95 10.46 21.71
N SER A 108 2.02 10.34 22.50
CA SER A 108 3.34 9.96 21.98
C SER A 108 3.33 8.55 21.38
N ARG A 109 2.62 7.61 22.00
CA ARG A 109 2.40 6.26 21.45
C ARG A 109 1.63 6.31 20.12
N GLY A 110 0.60 7.14 20.01
CA GLY A 110 -0.12 7.35 18.74
C GLY A 110 0.78 7.88 17.63
N ARG A 111 1.65 8.84 17.95
CA ARG A 111 2.64 9.37 17.00
C ARG A 111 3.61 8.30 16.54
N MET A 112 4.13 7.51 17.47
CA MET A 112 5.05 6.41 17.17
C MET A 112 4.39 5.37 16.25
N ARG A 113 3.15 4.99 16.54
CA ARG A 113 2.36 4.08 15.70
C ARG A 113 2.16 4.60 14.29
N MET A 114 1.91 5.90 14.13
CA MET A 114 1.81 6.53 12.82
C MET A 114 3.09 6.37 12.00
N TRP A 115 4.25 6.70 12.59
CA TRP A 115 5.52 6.54 11.88
C TRP A 115 5.85 5.09 11.56
N ILE A 116 5.62 4.16 12.51
CA ILE A 116 5.80 2.73 12.26
C ILE A 116 4.94 2.27 11.09
N TYR A 117 3.66 2.67 11.07
CA TYR A 117 2.74 2.32 9.99
C TYR A 117 3.21 2.86 8.63
N VAL A 118 3.61 4.13 8.56
CA VAL A 118 4.13 4.74 7.33
C VAL A 118 5.40 4.03 6.86
N LEU A 119 6.37 3.80 7.76
CA LEU A 119 7.63 3.14 7.42
C LEU A 119 7.42 1.71 6.90
N ILE A 120 6.62 0.90 7.60
CA ILE A 120 6.31 -0.46 7.17
C ILE A 120 5.62 -0.44 5.81
N THR A 121 4.62 0.43 5.62
CA THR A 121 3.90 0.55 4.34
C THR A 121 4.86 0.85 3.19
N LEU A 122 5.77 1.82 3.35
CA LEU A 122 6.72 2.19 2.30
C LEU A 122 7.75 1.09 2.03
N VAL A 123 8.34 0.50 3.07
CA VAL A 123 9.33 -0.57 2.93
C VAL A 123 8.72 -1.80 2.27
N SER A 124 7.52 -2.22 2.69
CA SER A 124 6.82 -3.36 2.10
C SER A 124 6.42 -3.11 0.65
N THR A 125 5.99 -1.87 0.33
CA THR A 125 5.68 -1.48 -1.05
C THR A 125 6.91 -1.57 -1.94
N ILE A 126 8.02 -0.92 -1.54
CA ILE A 126 9.28 -0.94 -2.30
C ILE A 126 9.78 -2.38 -2.46
N GLY A 127 9.83 -3.15 -1.37
CA GLY A 127 10.31 -4.53 -1.38
C GLY A 127 9.50 -5.42 -2.33
N LEU A 128 8.18 -5.27 -2.34
CA LEU A 128 7.32 -6.01 -3.27
C LEU A 128 7.61 -5.64 -4.73
N PHE A 129 7.67 -4.34 -5.05
CA PHE A 129 7.91 -3.90 -6.43
C PHE A 129 9.28 -4.35 -6.93
N THR A 130 10.33 -4.22 -6.11
CA THR A 130 11.67 -4.74 -6.46
C THR A 130 11.65 -6.26 -6.67
N PHE A 131 10.91 -7.01 -5.84
CA PHE A 131 10.81 -8.47 -6.00
C PHE A 131 10.09 -8.86 -7.30
N ILE A 132 8.98 -8.18 -7.63
CA ILE A 132 8.26 -8.39 -8.89
C ILE A 132 9.15 -8.08 -10.10
N GLU A 133 9.94 -7.01 -10.04
CA GLU A 133 10.85 -6.62 -11.12
C GLU A 133 11.97 -7.65 -11.30
N LEU A 134 12.60 -8.09 -10.21
CA LEU A 134 13.64 -9.13 -10.22
C LEU A 134 13.13 -10.49 -10.73
N THR A 135 11.89 -10.87 -10.39
CA THR A 135 11.29 -12.12 -10.88
C THR A 135 10.89 -12.03 -12.35
N ARG A 136 10.56 -10.83 -12.84
CA ARG A 136 10.24 -10.59 -14.25
C ARG A 136 11.46 -10.59 -15.17
N GLU A 137 12.65 -10.24 -14.68
CA GLU A 137 13.90 -10.33 -15.45
C GLU A 137 14.44 -11.77 -15.58
N LYS A 138 14.02 -12.69 -14.69
CA LYS A 138 14.52 -14.06 -14.65
C LYS A 138 13.96 -15.09 -15.66
N PRO A 139 12.89 -14.89 -16.45
CA PRO A 139 12.27 -15.99 -17.19
C PRO A 139 12.86 -16.28 -18.59
N GLU A 140 13.82 -15.50 -19.12
CA GLU A 140 14.28 -15.72 -20.51
C GLU A 140 15.48 -16.67 -20.65
N THR A 141 16.25 -16.94 -19.60
CA THR A 141 17.48 -17.75 -19.72
C THR A 141 17.28 -19.25 -19.48
N GLU A 142 16.23 -19.68 -18.76
CA GLU A 142 15.92 -21.11 -18.59
C GLU A 142 15.19 -21.71 -19.80
N PHE A 143 14.36 -20.94 -20.51
CA PHE A 143 13.63 -21.44 -21.70
C PHE A 143 14.53 -21.66 -22.93
N VAL A 144 15.65 -20.93 -23.03
CA VAL A 144 16.61 -21.10 -24.14
C VAL A 144 17.41 -22.38 -23.99
N HIS A 145 17.73 -22.80 -22.76
CA HIS A 145 18.50 -24.02 -22.52
C HIS A 145 17.70 -25.30 -22.78
N ASP A 146 16.38 -25.28 -22.61
CA ASP A 146 15.54 -26.46 -22.89
C ASP A 146 15.26 -26.60 -24.40
N LYS A 147 15.13 -25.48 -25.13
CA LYS A 147 14.97 -25.52 -26.59
C LYS A 147 16.24 -25.97 -27.32
N ALA A 148 17.41 -25.60 -26.81
CA ALA A 148 18.70 -26.04 -27.36
C ALA A 148 19.00 -27.53 -27.13
N ARG A 149 18.31 -28.20 -26.19
CA ARG A 149 18.51 -29.64 -25.91
C ARG A 149 17.65 -30.55 -26.80
N ILE A 150 16.63 -30.01 -27.47
CA ILE A 150 15.66 -30.79 -28.28
C ILE A 150 16.03 -30.85 -29.77
N GLU A 151 16.99 -30.05 -30.24
CA GLU A 151 17.53 -30.20 -31.60
C GLU A 151 18.57 -31.33 -31.65
N ILE A 152 18.10 -32.57 -31.56
CA ILE A 152 18.85 -33.74 -32.03
C ILE A 152 18.91 -33.63 -33.56
N PRO A 153 20.10 -33.54 -34.18
CA PRO A 153 20.20 -33.53 -35.63
C PRO A 153 19.65 -34.85 -36.17
N LYS A 154 18.62 -34.78 -37.01
CA LYS A 154 18.16 -35.93 -37.79
C LYS A 154 19.35 -36.41 -38.62
N LEU A 155 19.88 -37.58 -38.28
CA LEU A 155 20.85 -38.32 -39.07
C LEU A 155 20.30 -38.45 -40.50
N HIS A 156 20.93 -37.78 -41.46
CA HIS A 156 20.68 -38.00 -42.88
C HIS A 156 21.34 -39.34 -43.27
N ILE A 157 20.63 -40.45 -43.05
CA ILE A 157 20.98 -41.74 -43.66
C ILE A 157 20.31 -41.75 -45.04
N SER A 158 20.97 -41.17 -46.03
CA SER A 158 20.53 -41.31 -47.43
C SER A 158 21.68 -41.33 -48.43
N ASP A 159 22.86 -41.84 -48.04
CA ASP A 159 23.97 -42.13 -48.96
C ASP A 159 24.47 -43.58 -48.82
N ILE A 160 23.53 -44.53 -48.80
CA ILE A 160 23.84 -45.93 -49.11
C ILE A 160 22.76 -46.45 -50.06
N SER A 161 22.88 -46.16 -51.36
CA SER A 161 22.47 -47.04 -52.46
C SER A 161 22.78 -46.41 -53.81
N LYS A 162 23.96 -46.71 -54.37
CA LYS A 162 24.11 -47.54 -55.59
C LYS A 162 25.57 -47.63 -56.00
#